data_AF-A0A5D2XC72-F1
#
_entry.id   AF-A0A5D2XC72-F1
#
_cell.length_a   1.000
_cell.length_b   1.000
_cell.length_c   1.000
_cell.angle_alpha   90.00
_cell.angle_beta   90.00
_cell.angle_gamma   90.00
#
_symmetry.space_group_name_H-M   'P 1'
#
loop_
_entity.id
_entity.type
_entity.pdbx_description
1 polymer ?
#
loop_
_entity_poly.entity_id
_entity_poly.type
_entity_poly.pdbx_seq_one_letter_code
_entity_poly.pdbx_strand_id
1 'polypeptide(L)' 'MAKRKVAYLMVQQILRIICLILISNLRAMAVNSLHIPHCLGPCSTIKNCFHDCVAQGFPKGGTCVGITLAHMDCCRKWS' A
#
# COMPACT_ATOMS: atom_id res chain seq x y z
N MET A 1 47.96 1.89 -15.33
CA MET A 1 47.01 2.61 -14.44
C MET A 1 45.63 2.86 -15.05
N ALA A 2 45.48 3.03 -16.37
CA ALA A 2 44.19 3.29 -17.01
C ALA A 2 43.13 2.18 -16.82
N LYS A 3 43.52 0.89 -16.91
CA LYS A 3 42.59 -0.26 -16.76
C LYS A 3 41.87 -0.32 -15.41
N ARG A 4 42.52 0.06 -14.31
CA ARG A 4 41.90 0.14 -12.96
C ARG A 4 40.86 1.27 -12.86
N LYS A 5 41.12 2.41 -13.49
CA LYS A 5 40.16 3.53 -13.58
C LYS A 5 38.91 3.13 -14.38
N VAL A 6 39.10 2.42 -15.50
CA VAL A 6 37.98 1.94 -16.33
C VAL A 6 37.14 0.91 -15.57
N ALA A 7 37.75 -0.06 -14.89
CA ALA A 7 37.04 -1.03 -14.07
C ALA A 7 36.25 -0.36 -12.93
N TYR A 8 36.84 0.65 -12.28
CA TYR A 8 36.16 1.42 -11.22
C TYR A 8 34.94 2.18 -11.76
N LEU A 9 35.07 2.85 -12.91
CA LEU A 9 33.96 3.55 -13.56
C LEU A 9 32.81 2.61 -13.95
N MET A 10 33.14 1.42 -14.46
CA MET A 10 32.16 0.39 -14.83
C MET A 10 31.39 -0.11 -13.60
N VAL A 11 32.09 -0.40 -12.50
CA VAL A 11 31.47 -0.81 -11.23
C VAL A 11 30.57 0.29 -10.66
N GLN A 12 31.01 1.54 -10.74
CA GLN A 12 30.25 2.68 -10.22
C GLN A 12 28.96 2.93 -11.03
N GLN A 13 28.98 2.70 -12.34
CA GLN A 13 27.78 2.75 -13.19
C GLN A 13 26.82 1.60 -12.88
N ILE A 14 27.31 0.37 -12.73
CA ILE A 14 26.48 -0.80 -12.40
C ILE A 14 25.79 -0.60 -11.04
N LEU A 15 26.54 -0.12 -10.03
CA LEU A 15 26.00 0.14 -8.69
C LEU A 15 24.89 1.21 -8.72
N ARG A 16 25.05 2.26 -9.53
CA ARG A 16 24.02 3.29 -9.72
C ARG A 16 22.75 2.72 -10.34
N ILE A 17 22.88 1.88 -11.36
CA ILE A 17 21.73 1.24 -12.02
C ILE A 17 20.98 0.34 -11.04
N ILE A 18 21.70 -0.50 -10.28
CA ILE A 18 21.10 -1.36 -9.25
C ILE A 18 20.36 -0.52 -8.19
N CYS A 19 20.96 0.58 -7.74
CA CYS A 19 20.34 1.48 -6.77
C CYS A 19 19.04 2.12 -7.32
N LEU A 20 19.04 2.55 -8.58
CA LEU A 20 17.83 3.10 -9.24
C LEU A 20 16.73 2.05 -9.40
N ILE A 21 17.07 0.80 -9.72
CA ILE A 21 16.12 -0.32 -9.79
C ILE A 21 15.52 -0.57 -8.39
N LEU A 22 16.33 -0.62 -7.34
CA LEU A 22 15.87 -0.83 -5.97
C LEU A 22 14.90 0.27 -5.52
N ILE A 23 15.23 1.55 -5.76
CA ILE A 23 14.36 2.69 -5.44
C ILE A 23 13.03 2.62 -6.20
N SER A 24 13.06 2.20 -7.47
CA SER A 24 11.85 2.09 -8.30
C SER A 24 10.92 0.98 -7.81
N ASN A 25 11.48 -0.17 -7.41
CA ASN A 25 10.71 -1.27 -6.83
C ASN A 25 10.15 -0.91 -5.44
N LEU A 26 10.91 -0.17 -4.63
CA LEU A 26 10.43 0.32 -3.33
C LEU A 26 9.22 1.24 -3.51
N ARG A 27 9.25 2.12 -4.52
CA ARG A 27 8.14 3.02 -4.85
C ARG A 27 6.91 2.24 -5.35
N ALA A 28 7.11 1.17 -6.14
CA ALA A 28 6.02 0.30 -6.58
C ALA A 28 5.34 -0.44 -5.40
N MET A 29 6.13 -0.89 -4.42
CA MET A 29 5.58 -1.53 -3.21
C MET A 29 4.84 -0.54 -2.29
N ALA A 30 5.31 0.71 -2.20
CA ALA A 30 4.65 1.74 -1.40
C ALA A 30 3.26 2.12 -1.95
N VAL A 31 3.07 2.13 -3.26
CA VAL A 31 1.76 2.41 -3.89
C VAL A 31 0.75 1.28 -3.66
N ASN A 32 1.21 0.02 -3.57
CA ASN A 32 0.33 -1.12 -3.24
C ASN A 32 -0.07 -1.18 -1.76
N SER A 33 0.69 -0.55 -0.86
CA SER A 33 0.34 -0.50 0.58
C SER A 33 -0.76 0.53 0.90
N LEU A 34 -1.08 1.43 -0.02
CA LEU A 34 -2.24 2.34 0.09
C LEU A 34 -3.59 1.64 -0.14
N HIS A 35 -3.60 0.37 -0.57
CA HIS A 35 -4.81 -0.43 -0.70
C HIS A 35 -5.13 -1.27 0.55
N ILE A 36 -4.58 -0.93 1.72
CA ILE A 36 -5.13 -1.48 2.96
C ILE A 36 -6.53 -0.86 3.09
N PRO A 37 -7.62 -1.64 3.00
CA PRO A 37 -8.94 -1.09 3.25
C PRO A 37 -8.88 -0.51 4.66
N HIS A 38 -9.06 0.80 4.76
CA HIS A 38 -9.11 1.45 6.06
C HIS A 38 -10.37 0.97 6.75
N CYS A 39 -10.25 -0.09 7.55
CA CYS A 39 -11.35 -0.67 8.29
C CYS A 39 -11.44 -0.02 9.66
N LEU A 40 -12.67 0.25 10.09
CA LEU A 40 -12.99 0.90 11.36
C LEU A 40 -12.94 -0.07 12.53
N GLY A 41 -13.12 -1.36 12.26
CA GLY A 41 -13.18 -2.43 13.25
C GLY A 41 -14.31 -3.42 12.94
N PRO A 42 -14.65 -4.30 13.91
CA PRO A 42 -15.62 -5.38 13.71
C PRO A 42 -17.03 -4.86 13.44
N CYS A 43 -17.69 -5.42 12.43
CA CYS A 43 -19.08 -5.11 12.11
C CYS A 43 -20.07 -5.47 13.22
N SER A 44 -19.71 -6.37 14.14
CA SER A 44 -20.51 -6.66 15.33
C SER A 44 -20.64 -5.45 16.26
N THR A 45 -19.67 -4.54 16.24
CA THR A 45 -19.64 -3.33 17.08
C THR A 45 -20.17 -2.08 16.37
N ILE A 46 -20.18 -2.10 15.04
CA ILE A 46 -20.54 -0.96 14.19
C ILE A 46 -21.98 -1.13 13.69
N LYS A 47 -22.89 -0.29 14.19
CA LYS A 47 -24.33 -0.37 13.86
C LYS A 47 -24.61 -0.12 12.39
N ASN A 48 -23.91 0.83 11.77
CA ASN A 48 -24.12 1.17 10.37
C ASN A 48 -22.80 1.54 9.69
N CYS A 49 -22.12 0.52 9.16
CA CYS A 49 -20.84 0.68 8.49
C CYS A 49 -20.88 1.71 7.34
N PHE A 50 -22.01 1.78 6.61
CA PHE A 50 -22.15 2.75 5.52
C PHE A 50 -22.14 4.17 6.05
N HIS A 51 -23.01 4.48 7.01
CA HIS A 51 -23.18 5.83 7.54
C HIS A 51 -21.93 6.30 8.31
N ASP A 52 -21.30 5.43 9.09
CA ASP A 52 -20.10 5.77 9.87
C ASP A 52 -18.89 6.04 8.97
N CYS A 53 -18.81 5.38 7.81
CA CYS A 53 -17.81 5.70 6.79
C CYS A 53 -18.11 7.04 6.08
N VAL A 54 -19.38 7.33 5.78
CA VAL A 54 -19.78 8.63 5.21
C VAL A 54 -19.44 9.79 6.16
N ALA A 55 -19.71 9.62 7.47
CA ALA A 55 -19.39 10.61 8.49
C ALA A 55 -17.87 10.91 8.62
N GLN A 56 -17.01 9.98 8.18
CA GLN A 56 -15.56 10.14 8.16
C GLN A 56 -15.00 10.65 6.83
N GLY A 57 -15.88 11.09 5.92
CA GLY A 57 -15.47 11.69 4.64
C GLY A 57 -15.32 10.68 3.48
N PHE A 58 -15.89 9.48 3.60
CA PHE A 58 -15.92 8.49 2.51
C PHE A 58 -17.31 8.46 1.87
N PRO A 59 -17.56 9.19 0.76
CA PRO A 59 -18.90 9.38 0.21
C PRO A 59 -19.53 8.11 -0.37
N LYS A 60 -18.72 7.11 -0.76
CA LYS A 60 -19.20 5.77 -1.16
C LYS A 60 -19.54 4.87 0.04
N GLY A 61 -19.38 5.38 1.26
CA GLY A 61 -19.59 4.65 2.51
C GLY A 61 -18.60 3.51 2.72
N GLY A 62 -19.09 2.46 3.39
CA GLY A 62 -18.32 1.26 3.72
C GLY A 62 -19.18 0.01 3.65
N THR A 63 -18.54 -1.14 3.72
CA THR A 63 -19.20 -2.45 3.77
C THR A 63 -18.47 -3.38 4.71
N CYS A 64 -19.19 -4.35 5.26
CA CYS A 64 -18.62 -5.44 6.02
C CYS A 64 -17.90 -6.42 5.07
N VAL A 65 -16.63 -6.68 5.33
CA VAL A 65 -15.78 -7.59 4.54
C VAL A 65 -15.09 -8.57 5.50
N GLY A 66 -15.08 -9.85 5.14
CA GLY A 66 -14.53 -10.90 5.99
C GLY A 66 -14.66 -12.28 5.34
N ILE A 67 -13.82 -13.22 5.79
CA ILE A 67 -13.80 -14.61 5.28
C ILE A 67 -15.00 -15.39 5.83
N THR A 68 -15.45 -15.06 7.04
CA THR A 68 -16.58 -15.69 7.71
C THR A 68 -17.50 -14.64 8.30
N LEU A 69 -18.80 -14.94 8.39
CA LEU A 69 -19.83 -14.03 8.95
C LEU A 69 -19.50 -13.55 10.38
N ALA A 70 -18.79 -14.37 11.18
CA ALA A 70 -18.39 -14.03 12.54
C ALA A 70 -17.19 -13.06 12.62
N HIS A 71 -16.42 -12.92 11.54
CA HIS A 71 -15.20 -12.11 11.50
C HIS A 71 -15.26 -11.15 10.30
N MET A 72 -16.31 -10.31 10.32
CA MET A 72 -16.52 -9.25 9.35
C MET A 72 -16.04 -7.93 9.92
N ASP A 73 -15.18 -7.21 9.19
CA ASP A 73 -14.74 -5.87 9.54
C ASP A 73 -15.43 -4.83 8.65
N CYS A 74 -15.80 -3.70 9.23
CA CYS A 74 -16.36 -2.58 8.50
C CYS A 74 -15.23 -1.85 7.78
N CYS A 75 -15.23 -1.93 6.46
CA CYS A 75 -14.18 -1.38 5.61
C CYS A 75 -14.73 -0.31 4.67
N ARG A 76 -14.02 0.81 4.57
CA ARG A 76 -14.40 1.92 3.69
C ARG A 76 -14.24 1.51 2.23
N LYS A 77 -15.22 1.87 1.38
CA LYS A 77 -15.08 1.69 -0.07
C LYS A 77 -14.20 2.82 -0.62
N TRP A 78 -13.01 2.45 -1.10
CA TRP A 78 -12.17 3.38 -1.86
C TRP A 78 -12.76 3.64 -3.25
N SER A 79 -12.55 4.86 -3.75
CA SER A 79 -13.16 5.34 -4.99
C SER A 79 -12.67 4.57 -6.20
#